data_AF-A0A0K8VYD0-F1
#
_entry.id   AF-A0A0K8VYD0-F1
#
_cell.length_a   1.000
_cell.length_b   1.000
_cell.length_c   1.000
_cell.angle_alpha   90.00
_cell.angle_beta   90.00
_cell.angle_gamma   90.00
#
_symmetry.space_group_name_H-M   'P 1'
#
loop_
_entity.id
_entity.type
_entity.pdbx_description
1 polymer ?
#
loop_
_entity_poly.entity_id
_entity_poly.type
_entity_poly.pdbx_seq_one_letter_code
_entity_poly.pdbx_strand_id
1 'polypeptide(L)'
;MITTVESRKSPFANKNEPFQVSTMFNLNRELNQVLQERNRMKICNTRFYGSGLSHKDEREKIKTLRCKAVDEIISSERNYLRQLEVLLNYFIKPMKLHTLIDDRNHSFLFGQIEMIYNLNGELLRNWK
;
A
#
# COMPACT_ATOMS: atom_id res chain seq x y z
N MET A 1 -13.20 57.05 -67.76
CA MET A 1 -11.95 56.90 -66.98
C MET A 1 -12.04 57.86 -65.81
N ILE A 2 -12.34 57.39 -64.61
CA ILE A 2 -12.40 58.24 -63.41
C ILE A 2 -11.65 57.54 -62.27
N THR A 3 -10.46 58.10 -62.05
CA THR A 3 -9.62 58.25 -60.86
C THR A 3 -10.06 57.58 -59.55
N THR A 4 -9.20 56.67 -59.06
CA THR A 4 -9.12 56.17 -57.69
C THR A 4 -8.27 57.09 -56.81
N VAL A 5 -8.80 57.65 -55.71
CA VAL A 5 -8.09 57.91 -54.43
C VAL A 5 -9.11 58.04 -53.27
N GLU A 6 -9.08 57.05 -52.38
CA GLU A 6 -9.00 57.12 -50.90
C GLU A 6 -9.88 58.11 -50.08
N SER A 7 -10.68 57.56 -49.14
CA SER A 7 -11.01 58.22 -47.86
C SER A 7 -11.41 57.24 -46.74
N ARG A 8 -10.43 57.00 -45.87
CA ARG A 8 -10.43 56.89 -44.38
C ARG A 8 -11.57 56.16 -43.65
N LYS A 9 -11.19 55.17 -42.84
CA LYS A 9 -11.81 54.92 -41.52
C LYS A 9 -10.77 54.72 -40.41
N SER A 10 -11.01 55.51 -39.36
CA SER A 10 -10.52 55.62 -37.97
C SER A 10 -9.44 54.68 -37.43
N PRO A 11 -8.44 55.21 -36.68
CA PRO A 11 -7.62 54.45 -35.76
C PRO A 11 -8.41 54.17 -34.47
N PHE A 12 -8.16 53.01 -33.85
CA PHE A 12 -8.78 52.49 -32.62
C PHE A 12 -10.19 51.90 -32.76
N ALA A 13 -10.27 50.56 -32.87
CA ALA A 13 -10.89 49.73 -31.84
C ALA A 13 -10.74 48.22 -32.13
N ASN A 14 -10.27 47.52 -31.11
CA ASN A 14 -10.45 46.10 -30.81
C ASN A 14 -9.61 45.04 -31.54
N LYS A 15 -8.42 44.80 -30.98
CA LYS A 15 -7.73 43.50 -31.09
C LYS A 15 -8.45 42.52 -30.16
N ASN A 16 -9.46 41.81 -30.68
CA ASN A 16 -10.02 40.65 -29.98
C ASN A 16 -9.04 39.48 -30.10
N GLU A 17 -8.11 39.44 -29.14
CA GLU A 17 -7.17 38.37 -28.82
C GLU A 17 -7.83 36.97 -28.77
N PRO A 18 -7.39 35.98 -29.59
CA PRO A 18 -7.78 34.58 -29.41
C PRO A 18 -6.91 33.81 -28.41
N PHE A 19 -5.98 34.45 -27.69
CA PHE A 19 -4.96 33.74 -26.90
C PHE A 19 -5.44 33.13 -25.57
N GLN A 20 -6.60 33.53 -25.03
CA GLN A 20 -7.06 32.99 -23.73
C GLN A 20 -7.84 31.66 -23.84
N VAL A 21 -8.58 31.45 -24.92
CA VAL A 21 -9.44 30.26 -25.08
C VAL A 21 -8.61 29.00 -25.33
N SER A 22 -7.55 29.11 -26.13
CA SER A 22 -6.63 27.99 -26.40
C SER A 22 -5.95 27.49 -25.13
N THR A 23 -5.45 28.42 -24.29
CA THR A 23 -4.84 28.09 -23.00
C THR A 23 -5.84 27.41 -22.07
N MET A 24 -7.08 27.89 -22.01
CA MET A 24 -8.15 27.29 -21.21
C MET A 24 -8.55 25.89 -21.72
N PHE A 25 -8.59 25.66 -23.03
CA PHE A 25 -8.83 24.33 -23.61
C PHE A 25 -7.67 23.36 -23.35
N ASN A 26 -6.43 23.83 -23.41
CA ASN A 26 -5.24 23.03 -23.11
C ASN A 26 -5.21 22.62 -21.62
N LEU A 27 -5.53 23.56 -20.72
CA LEU A 27 -5.65 23.28 -19.29
C LEU A 27 -6.79 22.32 -19.00
N ASN A 28 -7.97 22.49 -19.61
CA ASN A 28 -9.08 21.54 -19.46
C ASN A 28 -8.72 20.15 -19.99
N ARG A 29 -7.95 20.07 -21.09
CA ARG A 29 -7.46 18.79 -21.62
C ARG A 29 -6.50 18.12 -20.63
N GLU A 30 -5.56 18.88 -20.08
CA GLU A 30 -4.59 18.37 -19.10
C GLU A 30 -5.29 17.95 -17.79
N LEU A 31 -6.24 18.74 -17.30
CA LEU A 31 -7.04 18.42 -16.11
C LEU A 31 -7.85 17.14 -16.34
N ASN A 32 -8.47 16.99 -17.51
CA ASN A 32 -9.17 15.76 -17.88
C ASN A 32 -8.22 14.56 -18.03
N GLN A 33 -7.00 14.76 -18.52
CA GLN A 33 -5.98 13.71 -18.60
C GLN A 33 -5.54 13.28 -17.19
N VAL A 34 -5.24 14.22 -16.30
CA VAL A 34 -4.87 13.94 -14.90
C VAL A 34 -6.02 13.26 -14.15
N LEU A 35 -7.26 13.71 -14.36
CA LEU A 35 -8.46 13.07 -13.80
C LEU A 35 -8.64 11.65 -14.33
N GLN A 36 -8.44 11.42 -15.63
CA GLN A 36 -8.53 10.08 -16.23
C GLN A 36 -7.40 9.17 -15.74
N GLU A 37 -6.19 9.67 -15.56
CA GLU A 37 -5.05 8.90 -15.07
C GLU A 37 -5.22 8.52 -13.59
N ARG A 38 -5.66 9.47 -12.75
CA ARG A 38 -5.99 9.19 -11.34
C ARG A 38 -7.19 8.26 -11.22
N ASN A 39 -8.21 8.42 -12.08
CA ASN A 39 -9.34 7.50 -12.14
C ASN A 39 -8.91 6.12 -12.63
N ARG A 40 -7.98 5.98 -13.58
CA ARG A 40 -7.40 4.68 -13.99
C ARG A 40 -6.67 3.99 -12.84
N MET A 41 -5.86 4.73 -12.08
CA MET A 41 -5.14 4.20 -10.91
C MET A 41 -6.09 3.78 -9.79
N LYS A 42 -7.13 4.58 -9.51
CA LYS A 42 -8.19 4.18 -8.58
C LYS A 42 -8.99 2.99 -9.11
N ILE A 43 -9.31 2.95 -10.41
CA ILE A 43 -10.03 1.85 -11.06
C ILE A 43 -9.18 0.58 -11.10
N CYS A 44 -7.85 0.62 -11.10
CA CYS A 44 -7.00 -0.58 -10.93
C CYS A 44 -7.11 -1.11 -9.49
N ASN A 45 -7.15 -0.20 -8.50
CA ASN A 45 -7.36 -0.55 -7.09
C ASN A 45 -8.81 -1.03 -6.80
N THR A 46 -9.81 -0.48 -7.50
CA THR A 46 -11.24 -0.80 -7.34
C THR A 46 -11.70 -1.97 -8.23
N ARG A 47 -11.06 -2.23 -9.39
CA ARG A 47 -11.31 -3.44 -10.21
C ARG A 47 -10.87 -4.73 -9.53
N PHE A 48 -10.16 -4.64 -8.40
CA PHE A 48 -9.93 -5.78 -7.52
C PHE A 48 -11.18 -6.20 -6.73
N TYR A 49 -12.22 -5.35 -6.64
CA TYR A 49 -13.43 -5.59 -5.85
C TYR A 49 -14.76 -5.33 -6.58
N GLY A 50 -14.76 -4.94 -7.86
CA GLY A 50 -16.02 -4.59 -8.53
C GLY A 50 -15.97 -4.56 -10.05
N SER A 51 -16.16 -5.71 -10.70
CA SER A 51 -17.09 -5.91 -11.83
C SER A 51 -16.75 -7.19 -12.61
N GLY A 52 -17.73 -8.10 -12.72
CA GLY A 52 -17.84 -9.01 -13.86
C GLY A 52 -17.21 -10.40 -13.76
N LEU A 53 -16.80 -10.87 -12.58
CA LEU A 53 -16.42 -12.26 -12.39
C LEU A 53 -17.67 -13.06 -12.01
N SER A 54 -17.90 -14.21 -12.66
CA SER A 54 -18.94 -15.15 -12.27
C SER A 54 -18.89 -15.33 -10.76
N HIS A 55 -20.04 -15.30 -10.08
CA HIS A 55 -20.11 -15.35 -8.61
C HIS A 55 -19.37 -16.58 -8.01
N LYS A 56 -19.08 -17.60 -8.84
CA LYS A 56 -18.20 -18.73 -8.54
C LYS A 56 -16.72 -18.33 -8.50
N ASP A 57 -16.23 -17.58 -9.48
CA ASP A 57 -14.84 -17.14 -9.61
C ASP A 57 -14.44 -16.13 -8.50
N GLU A 58 -15.36 -15.23 -8.12
CA GLU A 58 -15.19 -14.34 -6.95
C GLU A 58 -15.03 -15.14 -5.64
N ARG A 59 -15.86 -16.17 -5.46
CA ARG A 59 -15.79 -17.05 -4.27
C ARG A 59 -14.50 -17.86 -4.22
N GLU A 60 -14.03 -18.36 -5.36
CA GLU A 60 -12.75 -19.07 -5.44
C GLU A 60 -11.56 -18.12 -5.18
N LYS A 61 -11.61 -16.88 -5.66
CA LYS A 61 -10.60 -15.85 -5.32
C LYS A 61 -10.57 -15.54 -3.83
N ILE A 62 -11.73 -15.35 -3.20
CA ILE A 62 -11.80 -15.14 -1.75
C ILE A 62 -11.26 -16.35 -0.98
N LYS A 63 -11.59 -17.57 -1.40
CA LYS A 63 -11.03 -18.79 -0.79
C LYS A 63 -9.52 -18.84 -0.91
N THR A 64 -8.96 -18.59 -2.08
CA THR A 64 -7.50 -18.61 -2.28
C THR A 64 -6.79 -17.55 -1.46
N LEU A 65 -7.35 -16.33 -1.35
CA LEU A 65 -6.80 -15.28 -0.48
C LEU A 65 -6.86 -15.68 0.99
N ARG A 66 -7.95 -16.32 1.44
CA ARG A 66 -8.06 -16.85 2.81
C ARG A 66 -7.01 -17.93 3.07
N CYS A 67 -6.83 -18.88 2.15
CA CYS A 67 -5.79 -19.90 2.28
C CYS A 67 -4.39 -19.26 2.38
N LYS A 68 -4.07 -18.30 1.51
CA LYS A 68 -2.80 -17.57 1.56
C LYS A 68 -2.59 -16.84 2.89
N ALA A 69 -3.62 -16.16 3.40
CA ALA A 69 -3.54 -15.46 4.68
C ALA A 69 -3.29 -16.44 5.84
N VAL A 70 -3.97 -17.60 5.83
CA VAL A 70 -3.75 -18.65 6.83
C VAL A 70 -2.32 -19.20 6.73
N ASP A 71 -1.84 -19.48 5.52
CA ASP A 71 -0.46 -19.94 5.29
C ASP A 71 0.58 -18.90 5.74
N GLU A 72 0.32 -17.62 5.49
CA GLU A 72 1.17 -16.51 5.92
C GLU A 72 1.21 -16.39 7.45
N ILE A 73 0.06 -16.51 8.12
CA ILE A 73 -0.03 -16.52 9.59
C ILE A 73 0.78 -17.69 10.16
N ILE A 74 0.58 -18.91 9.65
CA ILE A 74 1.32 -20.09 10.09
C ILE A 74 2.83 -19.94 9.84
N SER A 75 3.20 -19.40 8.68
CA SER A 75 4.61 -19.21 8.30
C SER A 75 5.28 -18.14 9.15
N SER A 76 4.60 -17.01 9.38
CA SER A 76 5.10 -15.94 10.22
C SER A 76 5.24 -16.38 11.68
N GLU A 77 4.28 -17.15 12.21
CA GLU A 77 4.35 -17.72 13.55
C GLU A 77 5.53 -18.69 13.73
N ARG A 78 5.77 -19.56 12.73
CA ARG A 78 6.96 -20.44 12.70
C ARG A 78 8.25 -19.64 12.74
N ASN A 79 8.32 -18.56 11.98
CA ASN A 79 9.51 -17.72 11.94
C ASN A 79 9.72 -16.99 13.27
N TYR A 80 8.65 -16.52 13.89
CA TYR A 80 8.68 -15.90 15.21
C TYR A 80 9.20 -16.88 16.29
N LEU A 81 8.71 -18.12 16.30
CA LEU A 81 9.21 -19.15 17.21
C LEU A 81 10.69 -19.47 17.01
N ARG A 82 11.17 -19.49 15.76
CA ARG A 82 12.61 -19.65 15.47
C ARG A 82 13.44 -18.50 16.06
N GLN A 83 12.95 -17.27 15.96
CA GLN A 83 13.63 -16.12 16.55
C GLN A 83 13.67 -16.21 18.08
N LEU A 84 12.56 -16.61 18.70
CA LEU A 84 12.49 -16.88 20.13
C LEU A 84 13.45 -18.00 20.55
N GLU A 85 13.57 -19.06 19.76
CA GLU A 85 14.49 -20.16 20.02
C GLU A 85 15.95 -19.71 19.99
N VAL A 86 16.33 -18.88 19.01
CA VAL A 86 17.67 -18.28 18.96
C VAL A 86 17.91 -17.41 20.20
N LEU A 87 16.94 -16.58 20.57
CA LEU A 87 17.04 -15.74 21.77
C LEU A 87 17.25 -16.59 23.03
N LEU A 88 16.45 -17.64 23.18
CA LEU A 88 16.50 -18.54 24.33
C LEU A 88 17.81 -19.33 24.41
N ASN A 89 18.25 -19.90 23.29
CA ASN A 89 19.38 -20.82 23.28
C ASN A 89 20.73 -20.12 23.30
N TYR A 90 20.84 -18.92 22.72
CA TYR A 90 22.13 -18.21 22.61
C TYR A 90 22.30 -17.06 23.60
N PHE A 91 21.21 -16.47 24.10
CA PHE A 91 21.29 -15.36 25.05
C PHE A 91 20.82 -15.79 26.43
N ILE A 92 19.56 -16.21 26.55
CA ILE A 92 18.93 -16.42 27.87
C ILE A 92 19.59 -17.58 28.63
N LYS A 93 19.62 -18.78 28.04
CA LYS A 93 20.21 -19.96 28.69
C LYS A 93 21.70 -19.78 29.00
N PRO A 94 22.56 -19.29 28.08
CA PRO A 94 23.96 -19.07 28.38
C PRO A 94 24.18 -17.97 29.45
N MET A 95 23.40 -16.89 29.43
CA MET A 95 23.54 -15.83 30.44
C MET A 95 23.18 -16.32 31.84
N LYS A 96 22.19 -17.19 31.97
CA LYS A 96 21.84 -17.84 33.24
C LYS A 96 22.91 -18.84 33.68
N LEU A 97 23.40 -19.68 32.76
CA LEU A 97 24.42 -20.69 33.06
C LEU A 97 25.75 -20.08 33.52
N HIS A 98 26.18 -18.99 32.86
CA HIS A 98 27.40 -18.28 33.24
C HIS A 98 27.21 -17.32 34.41
N THR A 99 26.02 -17.28 35.04
CA THR A 99 25.67 -16.37 36.15
C THR A 99 26.06 -14.91 35.86
N LEU A 100 25.96 -14.50 34.60
CA LEU A 100 26.29 -13.15 34.16
C LEU A 100 25.34 -12.11 34.76
N ILE A 101 24.12 -12.55 35.10
CA ILE A 101 23.04 -11.73 35.62
C ILE A 101 22.33 -12.49 36.75
N ASP A 102 22.01 -11.78 37.83
CA ASP A 102 21.19 -12.29 38.94
C ASP A 102 19.76 -12.63 38.48
N ASP A 103 19.10 -13.59 39.14
CA ASP A 103 17.78 -14.08 38.76
C ASP A 103 16.73 -12.96 38.70
N ARG A 104 16.83 -11.95 39.57
CA ARG A 104 15.97 -10.76 39.53
C ARG A 104 16.15 -9.95 38.24
N ASN A 105 17.38 -9.69 37.86
CA ASN A 105 17.70 -8.91 36.66
C ASN A 105 17.40 -9.72 35.40
N HIS A 106 17.58 -11.04 35.45
CA HIS A 106 17.20 -11.95 34.37
C HIS A 106 15.68 -11.93 34.13
N SER A 107 14.90 -12.06 35.21
CA SER A 107 13.43 -11.99 35.14
C SER A 107 12.94 -10.60 34.72
N PHE A 108 13.64 -9.52 35.10
CA PHE A 108 13.32 -8.17 34.65
C PHE A 108 13.58 -7.97 33.15
N LEU A 109 14.73 -8.44 32.62
CA LEU A 109 15.13 -8.26 31.22
C LEU A 109 14.36 -9.16 30.26
N PHE A 110 14.24 -10.45 30.60
CA PHE A 110 13.66 -11.46 29.71
C PHE A 110 12.21 -11.78 30.06
N GLY A 111 11.70 -11.30 31.19
CA GLY A 111 10.30 -11.43 31.57
C GLY A 111 9.78 -12.85 31.45
N GLN A 112 8.63 -12.99 30.82
CA GLN A 112 7.93 -14.26 30.61
C GLN A 112 8.20 -14.84 29.21
N ILE A 113 9.35 -14.53 28.60
CA ILE A 113 9.65 -14.94 27.22
C ILE A 113 9.64 -16.47 27.03
N GLU A 114 10.04 -17.24 28.04
CA GLU A 114 9.91 -18.71 28.03
C GLU A 114 8.44 -19.15 27.97
N MET A 115 7.57 -18.48 28.72
CA MET A 115 6.13 -18.74 28.69
C MET A 115 5.54 -18.41 27.32
N ILE A 116 5.93 -17.28 26.73
CA ILE A 116 5.49 -16.85 25.40
C ILE A 116 5.92 -17.88 24.35
N TYR A 117 7.17 -18.33 24.38
CA TYR A 117 7.67 -19.38 23.48
C TYR A 117 6.87 -20.68 23.61
N ASN A 118 6.62 -21.12 24.84
CA ASN A 118 5.87 -22.35 25.09
C ASN A 118 4.43 -22.25 24.60
N LEU A 119 3.74 -21.13 24.89
CA LEU A 119 2.35 -20.89 24.51
C LEU A 119 2.19 -20.82 22.99
N ASN A 120 3.04 -20.03 22.31
CA ASN A 120 3.02 -19.96 20.85
C ASN A 120 3.41 -21.29 20.20
N GLY A 121 4.31 -22.04 20.82
CA GLY A 121 4.66 -23.40 20.40
C GLY A 121 3.48 -24.36 20.50
N GLU A 122 2.67 -24.27 21.56
CA GLU A 122 1.42 -25.04 21.68
C GLU A 122 0.36 -24.61 20.68
N LEU A 123 0.20 -23.30 20.48
CA LEU A 123 -0.73 -22.75 19.51
C LEU A 123 -0.45 -23.31 18.10
N LEU A 124 0.81 -23.27 17.68
CA LEU A 124 1.22 -23.80 16.38
C LEU A 124 1.03 -25.33 16.26
N ARG A 125 1.19 -26.08 17.37
CA ARG A 125 0.92 -27.52 17.40
C ARG A 125 -0.57 -27.82 17.19
N ASN A 126 -1.45 -26.99 17.75
CA ASN A 126 -2.90 -27.14 17.60
C ASN A 126 -3.43 -26.73 16.22
N TRP A 127 -2.64 -26.00 15.42
CA TRP A 127 -2.98 -25.65 14.04
C TRP A 127 -2.59 -26.72 13.00
N LYS A 128 -2.06 -27.85 13.46
CA LYS A 128 -1.63 -28.97 12.63
C LYS A 128 -2.75 -29.99 12.47
#